data_AF-A0A919SB65-F1
#
_entry.id   AF-A0A919SB65-F1
#
_cell.length_a   1.000
_cell.length_b   1.000
_cell.length_c   1.000
_cell.angle_alpha   90.00
_cell.angle_beta   90.00
_cell.angle_gamma   90.00
#
_symmetry.space_group_name_H-M   'P 1'
#
loop_
_entity.id
_entity.type
_entity.pdbx_description
1 polymer ?
#
loop_
_entity_poly.entity_id
_entity_poly.type
_entity_poly.pdbx_seq_one_letter_code
_entity_poly.pdbx_strand_id
1 'polypeptide(L)'
;MVALSLRRKKGPSKFEQASDGSMTLIEHVRELRNRLFWAALGIVAGLIVGFIVSQWVFNLLSGPYCALPSSNIAGECKFLVLGVADTLILRLKIALWVGLIVGGPVWLYQLWAFIAPGLHRHERKWAYVFVAIAAPLFAGGAVLAFFVVQHSLAFIMQAGVIGDTTQLEVTSYIGFVTSMIMLFGVAFEFPLVLLMLNFTGVVTAKRLMSWWRIVVLLSFGFAAIATPDPGPFGMTLLAACLVVLYLIAVGVAALNDKRKGRGKEIYAGLDDDEISPIEDDRDPVTAGSRVESIAPVETPEPVSKPLPLSSRFDDMT
;
A
#
# COMPACT_ATOMS: atom_id res chain seq x y z
N MET A 1 37.91 24.53 -33.61
CA MET A 1 36.75 24.74 -32.71
C MET A 1 36.21 23.37 -32.30
N VAL A 2 36.60 22.87 -31.14
CA VAL A 2 36.09 21.62 -30.58
C VAL A 2 34.93 22.00 -29.66
N ALA A 3 33.71 21.72 -30.09
CA ALA A 3 32.51 21.95 -29.29
C ALA A 3 32.46 20.92 -28.14
N LEU A 4 32.79 21.37 -26.93
CA LEU A 4 32.62 20.59 -25.71
C LEU A 4 31.11 20.43 -25.44
N SER A 5 30.53 19.30 -25.84
CA SER A 5 29.17 18.94 -25.44
C SER A 5 29.19 18.56 -23.95
N LEU A 6 28.90 19.52 -23.08
CA LEU A 6 28.65 19.27 -21.67
C LEU A 6 27.34 18.49 -21.54
N ARG A 7 27.45 17.15 -21.62
CA ARG A 7 26.38 16.23 -21.28
C ARG A 7 26.12 16.39 -19.78
N ARG A 8 25.15 17.24 -19.42
CA ARG A 8 24.66 17.47 -18.06
C ARG A 8 24.27 16.11 -17.48
N LYS A 9 25.17 15.50 -16.69
CA LYS A 9 24.88 14.25 -15.97
C LYS A 9 23.70 14.56 -15.06
N LYS A 10 22.53 14.01 -15.39
CA LYS A 10 21.34 14.07 -14.55
C LYS A 10 21.76 13.43 -13.22
N GLY A 11 21.73 14.20 -12.14
CA GLY A 11 22.07 13.68 -10.81
C GLY A 11 21.20 12.46 -10.48
N PRO A 12 21.66 11.60 -9.56
CA PRO A 12 20.89 10.44 -9.15
C PRO A 12 19.47 10.86 -8.76
N SER A 13 18.48 10.13 -9.25
CA SER A 13 17.08 10.31 -8.86
C SER A 13 16.95 10.18 -7.33
N LYS A 14 15.93 10.80 -6.72
CA LYS A 14 15.70 10.67 -5.27
C LYS A 14 15.57 9.20 -4.83
N PHE A 15 15.10 8.34 -5.74
CA PHE A 15 15.04 6.88 -5.58
C PHE A 15 16.44 6.22 -5.47
N GLU A 16 17.47 6.80 -6.10
CA GLU A 16 18.87 6.32 -6.05
C GLU A 16 19.62 6.69 -4.78
N GLN A 17 19.24 7.78 -4.14
CA GLN A 17 19.78 8.21 -2.84
C GLN A 17 19.12 7.45 -1.68
N ALA A 18 17.82 7.16 -1.78
CA ALA A 18 17.10 6.39 -0.76
C ALA A 18 17.64 4.96 -0.56
N SER A 19 18.12 4.33 -1.63
CA SER A 19 18.66 2.96 -1.63
C SER A 19 20.10 2.85 -1.09
N ASP A 20 20.85 3.97 -1.02
CA ASP A 20 22.24 3.99 -0.52
C ASP A 20 22.35 4.16 1.00
N GLY A 21 21.22 4.21 1.72
CA GLY A 21 21.20 4.47 3.16
C GLY A 21 21.64 5.89 3.54
N SER A 22 21.97 6.75 2.56
CA SER A 22 22.36 8.15 2.76
C SER A 22 21.17 9.07 3.06
N MET A 23 19.95 8.52 3.11
CA MET A 23 18.74 9.27 3.35
C MET A 23 18.59 9.55 4.86
N THR A 24 18.56 10.83 5.23
CA THR A 24 18.22 11.22 6.60
C THR A 24 16.76 10.89 6.89
N LEU A 25 16.38 10.64 8.17
CA LEU A 25 14.98 10.41 8.56
C LEU A 25 14.05 11.55 8.08
N ILE A 26 14.57 12.78 8.05
CA ILE A 26 13.86 13.96 7.54
C ILE A 26 13.58 13.83 6.03
N GLU A 27 14.52 13.30 5.27
CA GLU A 27 14.36 13.06 3.83
C GLU A 27 13.26 12.01 3.59
N HIS A 28 13.23 10.93 4.38
CA HIS A 28 12.22 9.87 4.26
C HIS A 28 10.80 10.39 4.58
N VAL A 29 10.66 11.26 5.60
CA VAL A 29 9.38 11.92 5.91
C VAL A 29 8.95 12.89 4.80
N ARG A 30 9.89 13.64 4.20
CA ARG A 30 9.58 14.51 3.04
C ARG A 30 9.11 13.71 1.84
N GLU A 31 9.69 12.52 1.64
CA GLU A 31 9.26 11.59 0.60
C GLU A 31 7.85 11.07 0.85
N LEU A 32 7.53 10.63 2.07
CA LEU A 32 6.18 10.21 2.46
C LEU A 32 5.16 11.30 2.12
N ARG A 33 5.42 12.55 2.52
CA ARG A 33 4.52 13.68 2.26
C ARG A 33 4.28 13.90 0.78
N ASN A 34 5.35 13.87 -0.03
CA ASN A 34 5.23 14.06 -1.47
C ASN A 34 4.42 12.93 -2.12
N ARG A 35 4.67 11.68 -1.72
CA ARG A 35 3.95 10.51 -2.25
C ARG A 35 2.48 10.51 -1.82
N LEU A 36 2.21 10.85 -0.57
CA LEU A 36 0.85 11.01 -0.05
C LEU A 36 0.07 12.08 -0.82
N PHE A 37 0.71 13.20 -1.16
CA PHE A 37 0.09 14.25 -1.97
C PHE A 37 -0.32 13.73 -3.36
N TRP A 38 0.57 13.01 -4.06
CA TRP A 38 0.25 12.42 -5.35
C TRP A 38 -0.80 11.30 -5.26
N ALA A 39 -0.77 10.49 -4.20
CA ALA A 39 -1.80 9.48 -3.93
C ALA A 39 -3.16 10.14 -3.70
N ALA A 40 -3.23 11.19 -2.88
CA ALA A 40 -4.44 11.96 -2.62
C ALA A 40 -4.97 12.61 -3.90
N LEU A 41 -4.10 13.17 -4.74
CA LEU A 41 -4.49 13.76 -6.02
C LEU A 41 -5.10 12.71 -6.96
N GLY A 42 -4.54 11.50 -6.99
CA GLY A 42 -5.10 10.36 -7.73
C GLY A 42 -6.49 9.97 -7.24
N ILE A 43 -6.69 9.94 -5.92
CA ILE A 43 -8.01 9.65 -5.31
C ILE A 43 -9.01 10.76 -5.62
N VAL A 44 -8.61 12.04 -5.55
CA VAL A 44 -9.47 13.19 -5.89
C VAL A 44 -9.87 13.17 -7.36
N ALA A 45 -8.93 12.89 -8.27
CA ALA A 45 -9.25 12.71 -9.69
C ALA A 45 -10.22 11.54 -9.90
N GLY A 46 -9.99 10.42 -9.21
CA GLY A 46 -10.90 9.28 -9.19
C GLY A 46 -12.29 9.63 -8.64
N LEU A 47 -12.38 10.50 -7.63
CA LEU A 47 -13.63 10.95 -7.04
C LEU A 47 -14.44 11.77 -8.04
N ILE A 48 -13.80 12.67 -8.79
CA ILE A 48 -14.47 13.45 -9.85
C ILE A 48 -15.07 12.51 -10.90
N VAL A 49 -14.29 11.52 -11.35
CA VAL A 49 -14.77 10.48 -12.27
C VAL A 49 -15.93 9.70 -11.64
N GLY A 50 -15.77 9.26 -10.40
CA GLY A 50 -16.77 8.53 -9.62
C GLY A 50 -18.08 9.29 -9.45
N PHE A 51 -18.03 10.62 -9.33
CA PHE A 51 -19.22 11.47 -9.22
C PHE A 51 -20.01 11.56 -10.54
N ILE A 52 -19.32 11.48 -11.67
CA ILE A 52 -19.94 11.44 -13.01
C ILE A 52 -20.59 10.08 -13.25
N VAL A 53 -19.89 8.98 -12.92
CA VAL A 53 -20.39 7.61 -13.15
C VAL A 53 -21.24 7.04 -12.01
N SER A 54 -21.51 7.83 -10.96
CA SER A 54 -22.15 7.36 -9.73
C SER A 54 -23.48 6.66 -9.96
N GLN A 55 -24.29 7.15 -10.91
CA GLN A 55 -25.58 6.55 -11.25
C GLN A 55 -25.42 5.16 -11.86
N TRP A 56 -24.45 5.00 -12.76
CA TRP A 56 -24.16 3.73 -13.39
C TRP A 56 -23.62 2.72 -12.37
N VAL A 57 -22.71 3.17 -11.50
CA VAL A 57 -22.16 2.33 -10.43
C VAL A 57 -23.25 1.94 -9.43
N PHE A 58 -24.18 2.85 -9.08
CA PHE A 58 -25.31 2.51 -8.23
C PHE A 58 -26.14 1.37 -8.81
N ASN A 59 -26.45 1.40 -10.10
CA ASN A 59 -27.20 0.34 -10.77
C ASN A 59 -26.44 -1.00 -10.80
N LEU A 60 -25.10 -0.96 -10.87
CA LEU A 60 -24.27 -2.16 -10.77
C LEU A 60 -24.29 -2.72 -9.34
N LEU A 61 -24.13 -1.85 -8.34
CA LEU A 61 -24.08 -2.22 -6.94
C LEU A 61 -25.45 -2.64 -6.38
N SER A 62 -26.56 -2.20 -6.97
CA SER A 62 -27.90 -2.69 -6.58
C SER A 62 -28.18 -4.11 -7.09
N GLY A 63 -27.43 -4.60 -8.07
CA GLY A 63 -27.59 -5.93 -8.66
C GLY A 63 -27.66 -7.09 -7.65
N PRO A 64 -26.68 -7.25 -6.74
CA PRO A 64 -26.67 -8.34 -5.75
C PRO A 64 -27.92 -8.38 -4.88
N TYR A 65 -28.48 -7.23 -4.51
CA TYR A 65 -29.71 -7.14 -3.72
C TYR A 65 -30.96 -7.43 -4.57
N CYS A 66 -31.06 -6.83 -5.76
CA CYS A 66 -32.21 -7.03 -6.65
C CYS A 66 -32.27 -8.45 -7.26
N ALA A 67 -31.18 -9.20 -7.22
CA ALA A 67 -31.14 -10.61 -7.61
C ALA A 67 -31.76 -11.54 -6.57
N LEU A 68 -31.99 -11.08 -5.33
CA LEU A 68 -32.59 -11.91 -4.28
C LEU A 68 -34.11 -11.95 -4.42
N PRO A 69 -34.76 -13.10 -4.23
CA PRO A 69 -36.22 -13.22 -4.30
C PRO A 69 -36.94 -12.41 -3.20
N SER A 70 -36.29 -12.24 -2.05
CA SER A 70 -36.80 -11.48 -0.90
C SER A 70 -36.84 -9.97 -1.10
N SER A 71 -36.13 -9.43 -2.10
CA SER A 71 -36.14 -7.97 -2.38
C SER A 71 -37.29 -7.53 -3.30
N ASN A 72 -38.03 -8.48 -3.89
CA ASN A 72 -39.15 -8.21 -4.78
C ASN A 72 -40.45 -8.01 -4.00
N ILE A 73 -40.67 -6.79 -3.53
CA ILE A 73 -41.96 -6.38 -2.96
C ILE A 73 -42.81 -5.81 -4.09
N ALA A 74 -43.88 -6.52 -4.46
CA ALA A 74 -44.79 -6.14 -5.56
C ALA A 74 -44.13 -6.05 -6.96
N GLY A 75 -43.09 -6.85 -7.22
CA GLY A 75 -42.44 -6.95 -8.53
C GLY A 75 -41.41 -5.86 -8.84
N GLU A 76 -41.09 -4.98 -7.87
CA GLU A 76 -40.08 -3.94 -8.00
C GLU A 76 -39.05 -4.02 -6.87
N CYS A 77 -37.77 -4.01 -7.22
CA CYS A 77 -36.68 -3.88 -6.26
C CYS A 77 -36.61 -2.43 -5.76
N LYS A 78 -37.02 -2.20 -4.51
CA LYS A 78 -37.03 -0.86 -3.89
C LYS A 78 -36.12 -0.80 -2.67
N PHE A 79 -35.37 0.30 -2.57
CA PHE A 79 -34.64 0.67 -1.37
C PHE A 79 -35.42 1.70 -0.56
N LEU A 80 -35.22 1.67 0.76
CA LEU A 80 -35.74 2.68 1.66
C LEU A 80 -34.78 3.88 1.73
N VAL A 81 -35.33 5.08 1.64
CA VAL A 81 -34.61 6.35 1.86
C VAL A 81 -35.23 7.00 3.09
N LEU A 82 -34.42 7.23 4.13
CA LEU A 82 -34.91 7.73 5.42
C LEU A 82 -34.78 9.24 5.53
N GLY A 83 -33.67 9.79 5.03
CA GLY A 83 -33.34 11.21 5.07
C GLY A 83 -33.45 11.89 3.71
N VAL A 84 -33.80 13.19 3.74
CA VAL A 84 -33.88 14.02 2.51
C VAL A 84 -32.50 14.18 1.85
N ALA A 85 -31.44 14.23 2.65
CA ALA A 85 -30.06 14.37 2.19
C ALA A 85 -29.41 13.03 1.76
N ASP A 86 -30.05 11.89 2.02
CA ASP A 86 -29.46 10.57 1.80
C ASP A 86 -29.08 10.33 0.34
N THR A 87 -29.88 10.84 -0.59
CA THR A 87 -29.61 10.70 -2.03
C THR A 87 -28.32 11.41 -2.46
N LEU A 88 -28.05 12.59 -1.89
CA LEU A 88 -26.81 13.34 -2.14
C LEU A 88 -25.61 12.69 -1.42
N ILE A 89 -25.78 12.29 -0.15
CA ILE A 89 -24.75 11.61 0.63
C ILE A 89 -24.37 10.28 -0.03
N LEU A 90 -25.35 9.54 -0.52
CA LEU A 90 -25.16 8.32 -1.26
C LEU A 90 -24.30 8.56 -2.50
N ARG A 91 -24.64 9.58 -3.29
CA ARG A 91 -23.87 9.94 -4.48
C ARG A 91 -22.42 10.27 -4.16
N LEU A 92 -22.18 11.06 -3.11
CA LEU A 92 -20.83 11.39 -2.62
C LEU A 92 -20.08 10.16 -2.11
N LYS A 93 -20.74 9.26 -1.37
CA LYS A 93 -20.16 8.00 -0.89
C LYS A 93 -19.73 7.12 -2.07
N ILE A 94 -20.61 6.91 -3.05
CA ILE A 94 -20.28 6.12 -4.25
C ILE A 94 -19.10 6.76 -4.98
N ALA A 95 -19.12 8.08 -5.17
CA ALA A 95 -18.03 8.78 -5.83
C ALA A 95 -16.68 8.59 -5.11
N LEU A 96 -16.66 8.67 -3.78
CA LEU A 96 -15.47 8.44 -2.97
C LEU A 96 -14.95 7.02 -3.11
N TRP A 97 -15.82 6.01 -2.99
CA TRP A 97 -15.42 4.61 -3.08
C TRP A 97 -14.96 4.23 -4.49
N VAL A 98 -15.64 4.71 -5.53
CA VAL A 98 -15.20 4.56 -6.91
C VAL A 98 -13.86 5.25 -7.11
N GLY A 99 -13.67 6.45 -6.55
CA GLY A 99 -12.40 7.15 -6.60
C GLY A 99 -11.26 6.39 -5.94
N LEU A 100 -11.55 5.66 -4.85
CA LEU A 100 -10.56 4.83 -4.16
C LEU A 100 -10.20 3.57 -4.97
N ILE A 101 -11.17 2.95 -5.64
CA ILE A 101 -10.97 1.75 -6.47
C ILE A 101 -10.30 2.11 -7.81
N VAL A 102 -10.83 3.09 -8.54
CA VAL A 102 -10.32 3.55 -9.84
C VAL A 102 -8.99 4.29 -9.67
N GLY A 103 -8.83 5.06 -8.59
CA GLY A 103 -7.55 5.63 -8.18
C GLY A 103 -6.57 4.60 -7.63
N GLY A 104 -7.04 3.36 -7.37
CA GLY A 104 -6.29 2.18 -6.93
C GLY A 104 -4.87 2.12 -7.47
N PRO A 105 -4.68 2.02 -8.79
CA PRO A 105 -3.36 1.90 -9.40
C PRO A 105 -2.40 3.05 -9.04
N VAL A 106 -2.91 4.28 -8.88
CA VAL A 106 -2.08 5.46 -8.59
C VAL A 106 -1.67 5.47 -7.13
N TRP A 107 -2.61 5.33 -6.19
CA TRP A 107 -2.26 5.39 -4.77
C TRP A 107 -1.52 4.13 -4.30
N LEU A 108 -1.85 2.95 -4.84
CA LEU A 108 -1.08 1.72 -4.59
C LEU A 108 0.34 1.88 -5.12
N TYR A 109 0.54 2.43 -6.32
CA TYR A 109 1.87 2.72 -6.83
C TYR A 109 2.67 3.60 -5.88
N GLN A 110 2.07 4.68 -5.37
CA GLN A 110 2.77 5.60 -4.48
C GLN A 110 3.07 4.99 -3.10
N LEU A 111 2.14 4.20 -2.56
CA LEU A 111 2.31 3.44 -1.32
C LEU A 111 3.47 2.45 -1.45
N TRP A 112 3.45 1.62 -2.48
CA TRP A 112 4.49 0.62 -2.70
C TRP A 112 5.84 1.23 -3.03
N ALA A 113 5.85 2.29 -3.83
CA ALA A 113 7.10 2.94 -4.17
C ALA A 113 7.70 3.68 -2.94
N PHE A 114 6.93 3.98 -1.89
CA PHE A 114 7.42 4.44 -0.59
C PHE A 114 8.04 3.31 0.25
N ILE A 115 7.54 2.09 0.12
CA ILE A 115 8.06 0.89 0.83
C ILE A 115 9.30 0.32 0.13
N ALA A 116 9.33 0.39 -1.21
CA ALA A 116 10.42 -0.05 -2.08
C ALA A 116 11.84 0.49 -1.80
N PRO A 117 12.07 1.69 -1.24
CA PRO A 117 13.42 2.22 -1.02
C PRO A 117 14.24 1.42 0.01
N GLY A 118 13.61 0.58 0.83
CA GLY A 118 14.32 -0.39 1.69
C GLY A 118 15.02 -1.53 0.92
N LEU A 119 15.06 -1.46 -0.41
CA LEU A 119 15.57 -2.50 -1.31
C LEU A 119 16.94 -2.13 -1.89
N HIS A 120 17.87 -3.09 -1.89
CA HIS A 120 19.21 -2.91 -2.45
C HIS A 120 19.17 -2.48 -3.93
N ARG A 121 20.15 -1.68 -4.36
CA ARG A 121 20.25 -1.10 -5.72
C ARG A 121 20.04 -2.12 -6.85
N HIS A 122 20.47 -3.37 -6.66
CA HIS A 122 20.36 -4.44 -7.65
C HIS A 122 18.95 -5.07 -7.77
N GLU A 123 18.04 -4.77 -6.84
CA GLU A 123 16.70 -5.37 -6.78
C GLU A 123 15.58 -4.38 -7.17
N ARG A 124 15.94 -3.15 -7.57
CA ARG A 124 15.03 -2.06 -7.97
C ARG A 124 13.95 -2.47 -8.99
N LYS A 125 14.31 -3.35 -9.93
CA LYS A 125 13.39 -3.89 -10.94
C LYS A 125 12.18 -4.58 -10.30
N TRP A 126 12.38 -5.30 -9.19
CA TRP A 126 11.34 -6.09 -8.56
C TRP A 126 10.26 -5.20 -7.95
N ALA A 127 10.62 -4.04 -7.39
CA ALA A 127 9.64 -3.09 -6.86
C ALA A 127 8.59 -2.69 -7.90
N TYR A 128 9.00 -2.38 -9.14
CA TYR A 128 8.05 -2.05 -10.22
C TYR A 128 7.18 -3.24 -10.63
N VAL A 129 7.71 -4.46 -10.59
CA VAL A 129 6.96 -5.68 -10.88
C VAL A 129 5.90 -5.93 -9.80
N PHE A 130 6.25 -5.78 -8.52
CA PHE A 130 5.31 -5.91 -7.41
C PHE A 130 4.18 -4.89 -7.51
N VAL A 131 4.49 -3.63 -7.82
CA VAL A 131 3.48 -2.59 -8.04
C VAL A 131 2.54 -2.94 -9.21
N ALA A 132 3.08 -3.51 -10.29
CA ALA A 132 2.27 -3.95 -11.43
C ALA A 132 1.37 -5.15 -11.10
N ILE A 133 1.74 -5.96 -10.11
CA ILE A 133 0.94 -7.10 -9.61
C ILE A 133 -0.09 -6.63 -8.57
N ALA A 134 0.19 -5.58 -7.80
CA ALA A 134 -0.73 -5.02 -6.80
C ALA A 134 -2.08 -4.63 -7.42
N ALA A 135 -2.08 -3.78 -8.45
CA ALA A 135 -3.32 -3.32 -9.09
C ALA A 135 -4.28 -4.46 -9.56
N PRO A 136 -3.84 -5.50 -10.29
CA PRO A 136 -4.71 -6.62 -10.65
C PRO A 136 -5.07 -7.49 -9.45
N LEU A 137 -4.23 -7.60 -8.42
CA LEU A 137 -4.53 -8.36 -7.21
C LEU A 137 -5.61 -7.67 -6.38
N PHE A 138 -5.52 -6.35 -6.21
CA PHE A 138 -6.57 -5.51 -5.63
C PHE A 138 -7.88 -5.63 -6.42
N ALA A 139 -7.83 -5.56 -7.75
CA ALA A 139 -9.00 -5.74 -8.60
C ALA A 139 -9.60 -7.16 -8.46
N GLY A 140 -8.76 -8.18 -8.34
CA GLY A 140 -9.18 -9.56 -8.06
C GLY A 140 -9.92 -9.67 -6.72
N GLY A 141 -9.41 -9.04 -5.67
CA GLY A 141 -10.10 -8.95 -4.38
C GLY A 141 -11.44 -8.22 -4.46
N ALA A 142 -11.47 -7.07 -5.17
CA ALA A 142 -12.68 -6.29 -5.38
C ALA A 142 -13.78 -7.06 -6.13
N VAL A 143 -13.41 -7.81 -7.18
CA VAL A 143 -14.33 -8.65 -7.94
C VAL A 143 -14.84 -9.80 -7.08
N LEU A 144 -13.96 -10.46 -6.32
CA LEU A 144 -14.37 -11.56 -5.44
C LEU A 144 -15.38 -11.08 -4.40
N ALA A 145 -15.13 -9.92 -3.78
CA ALA A 145 -16.04 -9.31 -2.80
C ALA A 145 -17.46 -9.10 -3.35
N PHE A 146 -17.59 -8.70 -4.61
CA PHE A 146 -18.91 -8.51 -5.24
C PHE A 146 -19.73 -9.81 -5.24
N PHE A 147 -19.10 -10.96 -5.47
CA PHE A 147 -19.75 -12.27 -5.38
C PHE A 147 -20.05 -12.69 -3.94
N VAL A 148 -19.16 -12.36 -2.99
CA VAL A 148 -19.38 -12.63 -1.56
C VAL A 148 -20.60 -11.90 -1.04
N VAL A 149 -20.71 -10.62 -1.38
CA VAL A 149 -21.79 -9.74 -0.94
C VAL A 149 -23.16 -10.37 -1.22
N GLN A 150 -23.37 -10.95 -2.40
CA GLN A 150 -24.64 -11.60 -2.74
C GLN A 150 -24.97 -12.77 -1.79
N HIS A 151 -23.98 -13.61 -1.46
CA HIS A 151 -24.17 -14.76 -0.57
C HIS A 151 -24.33 -14.32 0.89
N SER A 152 -23.55 -13.34 1.34
CA SER A 152 -23.68 -12.76 2.68
C SER A 152 -25.06 -12.13 2.87
N LEU A 153 -25.57 -11.39 1.89
CA LEU A 153 -26.92 -10.80 1.95
C LEU A 153 -28.01 -11.86 1.99
N ALA A 154 -27.93 -12.89 1.14
CA ALA A 154 -28.88 -14.00 1.15
C ALA A 154 -28.95 -14.66 2.54
N PHE A 155 -27.79 -14.89 3.16
CA PHE A 155 -27.71 -15.43 4.51
C PHE A 155 -28.30 -14.49 5.56
N ILE A 156 -27.94 -13.19 5.56
CA ILE A 156 -28.42 -12.22 6.55
C ILE A 156 -29.95 -12.07 6.46
N MET A 157 -30.51 -12.04 5.25
CA MET A 157 -31.96 -11.91 5.07
C MET A 157 -32.72 -13.17 5.54
N GLN A 158 -32.19 -14.36 5.26
CA GLN A 158 -32.79 -15.63 5.70
C GLN A 158 -32.63 -15.89 7.21
N ALA A 159 -31.50 -15.48 7.80
CA ALA A 159 -31.22 -15.64 9.22
C ALA A 159 -31.91 -14.58 10.09
N GLY A 160 -32.51 -13.54 9.49
CA GLY A 160 -33.20 -12.47 10.16
C GLY A 160 -34.51 -12.90 10.82
N VAL A 161 -34.79 -12.38 12.02
CA VAL A 161 -36.00 -12.70 12.80
C VAL A 161 -37.29 -12.19 12.15
N ILE A 162 -37.19 -11.13 11.34
CA ILE A 162 -38.35 -10.40 10.78
C ILE A 162 -38.85 -11.02 9.46
N GLY A 163 -38.16 -12.04 8.92
CA GLY A 163 -38.54 -12.73 7.67
C GLY A 163 -38.34 -11.90 6.39
N ASP A 164 -38.79 -12.45 5.27
CA ASP A 164 -38.48 -11.99 3.89
C ASP A 164 -39.04 -10.61 3.49
N THR A 165 -39.83 -9.94 4.33
CA THR A 165 -40.49 -8.66 3.98
C THR A 165 -39.69 -7.40 4.38
N THR A 166 -38.38 -7.53 4.60
CA THR A 166 -37.57 -6.43 5.13
C THR A 166 -36.97 -5.59 3.99
N GLN A 167 -37.26 -4.29 3.96
CA GLN A 167 -36.61 -3.35 3.04
C GLN A 167 -35.30 -2.83 3.62
N LEU A 168 -34.23 -2.84 2.83
CA LEU A 168 -32.94 -2.29 3.22
C LEU A 168 -32.86 -0.78 2.93
N GLU A 169 -32.23 -0.06 3.86
CA GLU A 169 -31.86 1.34 3.66
C GLU A 169 -30.72 1.44 2.62
N VAL A 170 -30.89 2.32 1.63
CA VAL A 170 -29.95 2.44 0.49
C VAL A 170 -28.53 2.82 0.92
N THR A 171 -28.41 3.75 1.87
CA THR A 171 -27.11 4.31 2.28
C THR A 171 -26.30 3.30 3.08
N SER A 172 -26.98 2.53 3.94
CA SER A 172 -26.38 1.43 4.72
C SER A 172 -25.95 0.28 3.80
N TYR A 173 -26.82 -0.13 2.88
CA TYR A 173 -26.52 -1.17 1.89
C TYR A 173 -25.28 -0.84 1.07
N ILE A 174 -25.22 0.34 0.46
CA ILE A 174 -24.09 0.74 -0.36
C ILE A 174 -22.81 0.84 0.48
N GLY A 175 -22.90 1.37 1.71
CA GLY A 175 -21.78 1.37 2.64
C GLY A 175 -21.24 -0.03 2.95
N PHE A 176 -22.12 -1.01 3.16
CA PHE A 176 -21.75 -2.41 3.35
C PHE A 176 -21.02 -2.97 2.13
N VAL A 177 -21.60 -2.86 0.94
CA VAL A 177 -21.03 -3.41 -0.30
C VAL A 177 -19.67 -2.76 -0.63
N THR A 178 -19.57 -1.44 -0.57
CA THR A 178 -18.31 -0.76 -0.90
C THR A 178 -17.22 -1.02 0.13
N SER A 179 -17.57 -1.12 1.41
CA SER A 179 -16.60 -1.46 2.46
C SER A 179 -16.09 -2.90 2.30
N MET A 180 -16.97 -3.84 1.92
CA MET A 180 -16.60 -5.21 1.56
C MET A 180 -15.61 -5.25 0.39
N ILE A 181 -15.93 -4.55 -0.71
CA ILE A 181 -15.05 -4.46 -1.89
C ILE A 181 -13.66 -3.96 -1.53
N MET A 182 -13.60 -2.90 -0.72
CA MET A 182 -12.33 -2.31 -0.31
C MET A 182 -11.58 -3.16 0.70
N LEU A 183 -12.27 -3.80 1.63
CA LEU A 183 -11.67 -4.72 2.58
C LEU A 183 -10.96 -5.87 1.86
N PHE A 184 -11.67 -6.55 0.96
CA PHE A 184 -11.09 -7.65 0.19
C PHE A 184 -9.94 -7.18 -0.72
N GLY A 185 -10.11 -6.06 -1.41
CA GLY A 185 -9.08 -5.49 -2.27
C GLY A 185 -7.78 -5.22 -1.49
N VAL A 186 -7.87 -4.52 -0.36
CA VAL A 186 -6.69 -4.22 0.49
C VAL A 186 -6.14 -5.48 1.14
N ALA A 187 -6.98 -6.39 1.61
CA ALA A 187 -6.54 -7.62 2.26
C ALA A 187 -5.73 -8.50 1.30
N PHE A 188 -6.08 -8.51 0.01
CA PHE A 188 -5.37 -9.26 -1.02
C PHE A 188 -3.95 -8.75 -1.27
N GLU A 189 -3.62 -7.51 -0.90
CA GLU A 189 -2.26 -6.97 -0.95
C GLU A 189 -1.35 -7.57 0.15
N PHE A 190 -1.92 -8.08 1.24
CA PHE A 190 -1.13 -8.56 2.38
C PHE A 190 -0.17 -9.72 2.02
N PRO A 191 -0.61 -10.79 1.33
CA PRO A 191 0.30 -11.82 0.83
C PRO A 191 1.39 -11.28 -0.12
N LEU A 192 1.08 -10.25 -0.91
CA LEU A 192 2.03 -9.63 -1.83
C LEU A 192 3.15 -8.90 -1.06
N VAL A 193 2.81 -8.25 0.06
CA VAL A 193 3.79 -7.64 0.99
C VAL A 193 4.75 -8.69 1.52
N LEU A 194 4.25 -9.82 2.01
CA LEU A 194 5.10 -10.91 2.52
C LEU A 194 6.01 -11.49 1.42
N LEU A 195 5.50 -11.61 0.20
CA LEU A 195 6.30 -12.04 -0.94
C LEU A 195 7.41 -11.04 -1.25
N MET A 196 7.12 -9.74 -1.21
CA MET A 196 8.14 -8.71 -1.40
C MET A 196 9.23 -8.80 -0.33
N LEU A 197 8.87 -8.99 0.94
CA LEU A 197 9.84 -9.18 2.03
C LEU A 197 10.77 -10.40 1.80
N ASN A 198 10.28 -11.44 1.13
CA ASN A 198 11.13 -12.57 0.74
C ASN A 198 12.11 -12.19 -0.37
N PHE A 199 11.64 -11.42 -1.37
CA PHE A 199 12.48 -10.98 -2.48
C PHE A 199 13.61 -10.08 -2.01
N THR A 200 13.32 -9.16 -1.09
CA THR A 200 14.29 -8.25 -0.44
C THR A 200 15.25 -8.99 0.51
N GLY A 201 14.92 -10.22 0.89
CA GLY A 201 15.76 -11.04 1.77
C GLY A 201 15.56 -10.86 3.26
N VAL A 202 14.54 -10.10 3.67
CA VAL A 202 14.20 -9.90 5.09
C VAL A 202 13.65 -11.18 5.71
N VAL A 203 12.88 -11.95 4.93
CA VAL A 203 12.26 -13.21 5.37
C VAL A 203 12.62 -14.32 4.39
N THR A 204 12.82 -15.54 4.88
CA THR A 204 13.06 -16.72 4.04
C THR A 204 11.78 -17.53 3.88
N ALA A 205 11.67 -18.31 2.81
CA ALA A 205 10.54 -19.20 2.56
C ALA A 205 10.34 -20.21 3.71
N LYS A 206 11.43 -20.69 4.32
CA LYS A 206 11.38 -21.57 5.51
C LYS A 206 10.70 -20.87 6.71
N ARG A 207 11.01 -19.59 6.95
CA ARG A 207 10.37 -18.79 8.02
C ARG A 207 8.91 -18.50 7.73
N LEU A 208 8.58 -18.17 6.48
CA LEU A 208 7.18 -18.03 6.07
C LEU A 208 6.46 -19.36 6.34
N MET A 209 6.98 -20.48 5.85
CA MET A 209 6.34 -21.77 6.04
C MET A 209 6.23 -22.19 7.51
N SER A 210 7.12 -21.80 8.42
CA SER A 210 6.95 -22.11 9.85
C SER A 210 5.82 -21.30 10.51
N TRP A 211 5.50 -20.11 10.00
CA TRP A 211 4.44 -19.23 10.52
C TRP A 211 3.06 -19.50 9.95
N TRP A 212 2.88 -20.53 9.12
CA TRP A 212 1.60 -20.81 8.45
C TRP A 212 0.41 -20.88 9.42
N ARG A 213 0.59 -21.49 10.60
CA ARG A 213 -0.47 -21.60 11.62
C ARG A 213 -0.87 -20.24 12.19
N ILE A 214 0.11 -19.37 12.40
CA ILE A 214 -0.10 -18.02 12.92
C ILE A 214 -0.82 -17.19 11.86
N VAL A 215 -0.40 -17.28 10.60
CA VAL A 215 -1.04 -16.55 9.49
C VAL A 215 -2.48 -17.01 9.29
N VAL A 216 -2.78 -18.32 9.39
CA VAL A 216 -4.17 -18.82 9.37
C VAL A 216 -4.98 -18.20 10.51
N LEU A 217 -4.49 -18.28 11.75
CA LEU A 217 -5.18 -17.72 12.91
C LEU A 217 -5.41 -16.21 12.78
N LEU A 218 -4.40 -15.45 12.35
CA LEU A 218 -4.50 -14.02 12.13
C LEU A 218 -5.43 -13.67 10.97
N SER A 219 -5.47 -14.48 9.91
CA SER A 219 -6.38 -14.25 8.77
C SER A 219 -7.84 -14.45 9.18
N PHE A 220 -8.14 -15.49 9.97
CA PHE A 220 -9.48 -15.69 10.52
C PHE A 220 -9.84 -14.63 11.57
N GLY A 221 -8.91 -14.25 12.45
CA GLY A 221 -9.14 -13.17 13.42
C GLY A 221 -9.36 -11.81 12.76
N PHE A 222 -8.56 -11.48 11.75
CA PHE A 222 -8.72 -10.28 10.94
C PHE A 222 -10.06 -10.30 10.20
N ALA A 223 -10.40 -11.41 9.54
CA ALA A 223 -11.68 -11.53 8.85
C ALA A 223 -12.87 -11.40 9.81
N ALA A 224 -12.79 -11.96 11.03
CA ALA A 224 -13.85 -11.83 12.02
C ALA A 224 -14.10 -10.38 12.47
N ILE A 225 -13.05 -9.56 12.56
CA ILE A 225 -13.13 -8.18 13.05
C ILE A 225 -13.45 -7.22 11.91
N ALA A 226 -12.85 -7.43 10.74
CA ALA A 226 -12.87 -6.45 9.66
C ALA A 226 -14.11 -6.58 8.76
N THR A 227 -14.70 -7.78 8.69
CA THR A 227 -15.85 -8.07 7.83
C THR A 227 -17.13 -7.55 8.50
N PRO A 228 -17.83 -6.55 7.92
CA PRO A 228 -19.08 -6.01 8.50
C PRO A 228 -20.28 -6.97 8.41
N ASP A 229 -20.09 -8.22 7.98
CA ASP A 229 -21.17 -9.20 7.86
C ASP A 229 -21.22 -10.09 9.11
N PRO A 230 -22.40 -10.29 9.73
CA PRO A 230 -22.55 -11.15 10.90
C PRO A 230 -22.54 -12.65 10.53
N GLY A 231 -22.38 -12.98 9.24
CA GLY A 231 -22.44 -14.34 8.72
C GLY A 231 -21.09 -15.03 8.66
N PRO A 232 -21.09 -16.37 8.62
CA PRO A 232 -19.85 -17.14 8.49
C PRO A 232 -19.27 -17.06 7.07
N PHE A 233 -20.07 -16.75 6.05
CA PHE A 233 -19.65 -16.83 4.65
C PHE A 233 -18.59 -15.80 4.26
N GLY A 234 -18.82 -14.51 4.52
CA GLY A 234 -17.85 -13.49 4.12
C GLY A 234 -16.56 -13.58 4.92
N MET A 235 -16.68 -13.82 6.23
CA MET A 235 -15.53 -14.08 7.11
C MET A 235 -14.70 -15.29 6.65
N THR A 236 -15.32 -16.47 6.48
CA THR A 236 -14.58 -17.70 6.14
C THR A 236 -13.99 -17.64 4.74
N LEU A 237 -14.70 -17.06 3.77
CA LEU A 237 -14.19 -16.95 2.41
C LEU A 237 -13.03 -15.95 2.31
N LEU A 238 -13.11 -14.79 2.99
CA LEU A 238 -12.00 -13.85 3.06
C LEU A 238 -10.76 -14.51 3.66
N ALA A 239 -10.91 -15.14 4.83
CA ALA A 239 -9.82 -15.82 5.50
C ALA A 239 -9.23 -16.95 4.63
N ALA A 240 -10.08 -17.77 4.00
CA ALA A 240 -9.64 -18.83 3.10
C ALA A 240 -8.86 -18.28 1.90
N CYS A 241 -9.36 -17.23 1.25
CA CYS A 241 -8.67 -16.59 0.13
C CYS A 241 -7.29 -16.05 0.55
N LEU A 242 -7.20 -15.41 1.71
CA LEU A 242 -5.93 -14.91 2.24
C LEU A 242 -4.94 -16.04 2.53
N VAL A 243 -5.40 -17.14 3.11
CA VAL A 243 -4.57 -18.32 3.36
C VAL A 243 -4.09 -18.95 2.05
N VAL A 244 -4.95 -19.07 1.05
CA VAL A 244 -4.58 -19.60 -0.28
C VAL A 244 -3.54 -18.70 -0.94
N LEU A 245 -3.78 -17.39 -1.00
CA LEU A 245 -2.83 -16.43 -1.56
C LEU A 245 -1.51 -16.42 -0.81
N TYR A 246 -1.55 -16.56 0.51
CA TYR A 246 -0.36 -16.72 1.33
C TYR A 246 0.42 -17.98 0.97
N LEU A 247 -0.22 -19.14 0.84
CA LEU A 247 0.44 -20.38 0.43
C LEU A 247 1.04 -20.28 -0.98
N ILE A 248 0.35 -19.60 -1.91
CA ILE A 248 0.89 -19.29 -3.23
C ILE A 248 2.15 -18.42 -3.09
N ALA A 249 2.10 -17.36 -2.27
CA ALA A 249 3.25 -16.51 -2.00
C ALA A 249 4.42 -17.31 -1.39
N VAL A 250 4.17 -18.21 -0.44
CA VAL A 250 5.19 -19.10 0.13
C VAL A 250 5.78 -20.03 -0.94
N GLY A 251 4.97 -20.56 -1.84
CA GLY A 251 5.42 -21.36 -2.98
C GLY A 251 6.37 -20.56 -3.88
N VAL A 252 5.97 -19.36 -4.30
CA VAL A 252 6.81 -18.48 -5.13
C VAL A 252 8.09 -18.08 -4.40
N ALA A 253 8.01 -17.79 -3.10
CA ALA A 253 9.16 -17.51 -2.25
C ALA A 253 10.14 -18.70 -2.20
N ALA A 254 9.65 -19.94 -2.05
CA ALA A 254 10.49 -21.14 -2.04
C ALA A 254 11.21 -21.36 -3.38
N LEU A 255 10.54 -21.09 -4.51
CA LEU A 255 11.19 -21.13 -5.83
C LEU A 255 12.27 -20.05 -5.95
N ASN A 256 12.02 -18.85 -5.43
CA ASN A 256 13.00 -17.76 -5.44
C ASN A 256 14.21 -18.07 -4.55
N ASP A 257 14.00 -18.61 -3.35
CA ASP A 257 15.07 -18.98 -2.43
C ASP A 257 15.94 -20.11 -3.01
N LYS A 258 15.32 -21.11 -3.64
CA LYS A 258 16.04 -22.18 -4.35
C LYS A 258 16.89 -21.63 -5.51
N ARG A 259 16.37 -20.67 -6.28
CA ARG A 259 17.12 -20.00 -7.37
C ARG A 259 18.29 -19.17 -6.86
N LYS A 260 18.13 -18.47 -5.74
CA LYS A 260 19.17 -17.65 -5.11
C LYS A 260 20.14 -18.46 -4.24
N GLY A 261 19.94 -19.77 -4.08
CA GLY A 261 20.76 -20.62 -3.20
C GLY A 261 20.60 -20.31 -1.70
N ARG A 262 19.56 -19.55 -1.32
CA ARG A 262 19.32 -19.13 0.07
C ARG A 262 18.80 -20.34 0.86
N GLY A 263 19.65 -20.88 1.72
CA GLY A 263 19.35 -22.08 2.51
C GLY A 263 20.19 -23.30 2.18
N LYS A 264 21.18 -23.18 1.26
CA LYS A 264 22.41 -23.95 1.41
C LYS A 264 23.14 -23.32 2.60
N GLU A 265 23.34 -24.07 3.67
CA GLU A 265 24.28 -23.59 4.68
C GLU A 265 25.62 -23.40 3.98
N ILE A 266 26.28 -22.27 4.23
CA ILE A 266 27.59 -21.95 3.66
C ILE A 266 28.57 -23.11 3.89
N TYR A 267 28.30 -23.91 4.93
CA TYR A 267 29.07 -25.08 5.33
C TYR A 267 28.34 -26.43 5.20
N ALA A 268 27.21 -26.52 4.48
CA ALA A 268 26.41 -27.75 4.36
C ALA A 268 27.15 -28.93 3.67
N GLY A 269 28.36 -28.72 3.16
CA GLY A 269 29.20 -29.75 2.55
C GLY A 269 30.54 -29.95 3.24
N LEU A 270 30.77 -29.33 4.41
CA LEU A 270 31.96 -29.56 5.23
C LEU A 270 31.62 -30.60 6.30
N ASP A 271 32.51 -31.57 6.49
CA ASP A 271 32.41 -32.54 7.59
C ASP A 271 32.70 -31.84 8.93
N ASP A 272 32.26 -32.41 10.07
CA ASP A 272 32.44 -31.80 11.40
C ASP A 272 33.93 -31.57 11.75
N ASP A 273 34.84 -32.32 11.11
CA ASP A 273 36.29 -32.25 11.26
C ASP A 273 36.99 -31.39 10.16
N GLU A 274 36.25 -30.85 9.18
CA GLU A 274 36.82 -29.98 8.16
C GLU A 274 36.83 -28.50 8.58
N ILE A 275 37.99 -27.86 8.38
CA ILE A 275 38.17 -26.43 8.64
C ILE A 275 37.44 -25.64 7.55
N SER A 276 36.50 -24.77 7.95
CA SER A 276 35.86 -23.81 7.06
C SER A 276 36.92 -23.02 6.27
N PRO A 277 36.81 -22.91 4.94
CA PRO A 277 37.73 -22.05 4.19
C PRO A 277 37.58 -20.61 4.67
N ILE A 278 38.70 -19.99 5.05
CA ILE A 278 38.74 -18.56 5.36
C ILE A 278 38.69 -17.85 4.00
N GLU A 279 37.53 -17.28 3.66
CA GLU A 279 37.44 -16.31 2.56
C GLU A 279 38.28 -15.09 2.95
N ASP A 280 39.49 -14.99 2.37
CA ASP A 280 40.35 -13.80 2.49
C ASP A 280 39.79 -12.69 1.58
N ASP A 281 38.54 -12.30 1.80
CA ASP A 281 37.96 -11.07 1.26
C ASP A 281 38.58 -9.89 2.03
N ARG A 282 39.87 -9.65 1.77
CA ARG A 282 40.48 -8.36 2.12
C ARG A 282 39.84 -7.34 1.22
N ASP A 283 38.73 -6.75 1.68
CA ASP A 283 38.28 -5.48 1.15
C ASP A 283 39.52 -4.57 1.16
N PRO A 284 40.01 -4.11 0.00
CA PRO A 284 41.17 -3.25 -0.05
C PRO A 284 40.80 -2.03 0.78
N VAL A 285 41.45 -1.88 1.93
CA VAL A 285 41.31 -0.70 2.77
C VAL A 285 41.93 0.44 2.00
N THR A 286 41.14 1.06 1.11
CA THR A 286 41.53 2.30 0.45
C THR A 286 41.70 3.31 1.57
N ALA A 287 42.87 3.92 1.66
CA ALA A 287 43.07 5.02 2.59
C ALA A 287 41.90 6.00 2.43
N GLY A 288 41.16 6.24 3.51
CA GLY A 288 40.07 7.20 3.50
C GLY A 288 40.58 8.52 2.91
N SER A 289 39.73 9.20 2.14
CA SER A 289 40.07 10.51 1.58
C SER A 289 40.68 11.38 2.68
N ARG A 290 41.91 11.88 2.44
CA ARG A 290 42.59 12.79 3.37
C ARG A 290 41.58 13.86 3.77
N VAL A 291 41.21 13.88 5.05
CA VAL A 291 40.45 14.99 5.62
C VAL A 291 41.27 16.23 5.29
N GLU A 292 40.72 17.10 4.44
CA GLU A 292 41.35 18.39 4.15
C GLU A 292 41.70 19.02 5.49
N SER A 293 42.98 19.36 5.65
CA SER A 293 43.49 20.01 6.85
C SER A 293 42.51 21.10 7.24
N ILE A 294 41.97 21.01 8.45
CA ILE A 294 41.10 22.03 9.02
C ILE A 294 41.86 23.34 8.86
N ALA A 295 41.41 24.18 7.91
CA ALA A 295 41.95 25.52 7.79
C ALA A 295 41.73 26.20 9.15
N PRO A 296 42.74 26.92 9.69
CA PRO A 296 42.53 27.69 10.90
C PRO A 296 41.28 28.54 10.74
N VAL A 297 40.38 28.49 11.71
CA VAL A 297 39.21 29.39 11.74
C VAL A 297 39.77 30.80 11.66
N GLU A 298 39.50 31.51 10.56
CA GLU A 298 39.92 32.90 10.42
C GLU A 298 39.39 33.70 11.60
N THR A 299 40.27 34.49 12.21
CA THR A 299 39.90 35.37 13.32
C THR A 299 38.72 36.24 12.87
N PRO A 300 37.62 36.30 13.65
CA PRO A 300 36.47 37.10 13.27
C PRO A 300 36.93 38.54 13.03
N GLU A 301 36.55 39.10 11.87
CA GLU A 301 36.84 40.50 11.58
C GLU A 301 36.27 41.38 12.72
N PRO A 302 37.07 42.34 13.21
CA PRO A 302 36.60 43.23 14.26
C PRO A 302 35.38 44.00 13.75
N VAL A 303 34.23 43.77 14.39
CA VAL A 303 33.00 44.52 14.11
C VAL A 303 33.32 46.01 14.29
N SER A 304 33.29 46.75 13.18
CA SER A 304 33.50 48.19 13.22
C SER A 304 32.49 48.83 14.18
N LYS A 305 32.98 49.67 15.10
CA LYS A 305 32.12 50.41 16.04
C LYS A 305 30.98 51.08 15.26
N PRO A 306 29.72 50.95 15.69
CA PRO A 306 28.61 51.63 15.03
C PRO A 306 28.88 53.14 15.03
N LEU A 307 28.58 53.79 13.90
CA LEU A 307 28.74 55.24 13.77
C LEU A 307 27.99 55.95 14.92
N PRO A 308 28.55 57.03 15.47
CA PRO A 308 27.85 57.81 16.48
C PRO A 308 26.52 58.30 15.91
N LEU A 309 25.45 58.09 16.68
CA LEU A 309 24.12 58.62 16.39
C LEU A 309 24.25 60.13 16.12
N SER A 310 23.94 60.55 14.89
CA SER A 310 23.81 61.97 14.59
C SER A 310 22.66 62.54 15.42
N SER A 311 22.95 63.50 16.30
CA SER A 311 21.95 64.27 17.02
C SER A 311 21.18 65.16 16.04
N ARG A 312 20.18 64.58 15.37
CA ARG A 312 19.27 65.30 14.48
C ARG A 312 17.99 65.72 15.22
N PHE A 313 18.18 66.37 16.36
CA PHE A 313 17.12 66.92 17.20
C PHE A 313 17.48 68.35 17.67
N ASP A 314 18.11 69.15 16.81
CA ASP A 314 18.45 70.55 17.14
C ASP A 314 17.76 71.60 16.26
N ASP A 315 16.82 71.21 15.40
CA ASP A 315 16.03 72.17 14.61
C ASP A 315 14.54 71.81 14.66
N MET A 316 13.86 72.25 15.73
CA MET A 316 12.42 72.56 15.76
C MET A 316 12.15 73.55 16.91
N THR A 317 12.39 74.83 16.65
CA THR A 317 11.66 75.97 17.24
C THR A 317 10.78 76.59 16.18
#